data_AF-A0A3M1D5B1-F1
#
_entry.id   AF-A0A3M1D5B1-F1
#
_cell.length_a   1.000
_cell.length_b   1.000
_cell.length_c   1.000
_cell.angle_alpha   90.00
_cell.angle_beta   90.00
_cell.angle_gamma   90.00
#
_symmetry.space_group_name_H-M   'P 1'
#
loop_
_entity.id
_entity.type
_entity.pdbx_description
1 polymer ?
#
loop_
_entity_poly.entity_id
_entity_poly.type
_entity_poly.pdbx_seq_one_letter_code
_entity_poly.pdbx_strand_id
1 'polypeptide(L)'
;MRFARSDIAGHPALHRRPDRRGYIMLVALILLAIMTVIGATSLSVAGVDQRIALHNRKHMLVVNTADAGGTHARWQLEHKNPPNEGYDTGPDTFGDFVKATEAESFFGGLSYTHNLGVYWVEATYMRCGNPPPGYSTEIGKNQFRSDYWLMTSTARMQDTSYTNINETQATTAMLYRKVIRGGCVIR
;
A
#
# COMPACT_ATOMS: atom_id res chain seq x y z
N MET A 1 4.12 99.32 -46.67
CA MET A 1 3.33 98.88 -45.51
C MET A 1 4.28 98.39 -44.43
N ARG A 2 4.14 98.90 -43.20
CA ARG A 2 4.88 98.52 -41.99
C ARG A 2 4.42 97.17 -41.45
N PHE A 3 5.27 96.53 -40.65
CA PHE A 3 5.07 95.81 -39.37
C PHE A 3 6.03 94.62 -39.34
N ALA A 4 7.17 94.69 -38.65
CA ALA A 4 7.44 94.73 -37.20
C ALA A 4 7.68 93.33 -36.61
N ARG A 5 8.70 93.30 -35.76
CA ARG A 5 9.36 92.17 -35.10
C ARG A 5 8.57 91.66 -33.88
N SER A 6 8.94 90.45 -33.46
CA SER A 6 8.93 89.84 -32.12
C SER A 6 7.60 89.63 -31.39
N ASP A 7 7.31 88.38 -31.01
CA ASP A 7 7.35 87.94 -29.60
C ASP A 7 7.14 86.40 -29.51
N ILE A 8 8.12 85.68 -28.96
CA ILE A 8 8.19 85.09 -27.61
C ILE A 8 7.42 83.76 -27.46
N ALA A 9 8.25 82.71 -27.39
CA ALA A 9 8.10 81.44 -26.68
C ALA A 9 6.79 81.17 -25.89
N GLY A 10 6.11 80.10 -26.30
CA GLY A 10 5.18 79.34 -25.46
C GLY A 10 5.41 77.85 -25.68
N HIS A 11 6.44 77.28 -25.05
CA HIS A 11 6.57 75.83 -24.95
C HIS A 11 5.42 75.28 -24.11
N PRO A 12 4.62 74.31 -24.58
CA PRO A 12 3.80 73.52 -23.67
C PRO A 12 4.78 72.72 -22.81
N ALA A 13 4.89 73.10 -21.54
CA ALA A 13 5.59 72.32 -20.53
C ALA A 13 4.88 70.96 -20.43
N LEU A 14 5.40 69.96 -21.14
CA LEU A 14 5.18 68.56 -20.86
C LEU A 14 5.58 68.34 -19.40
N HIS A 15 4.58 68.35 -18.52
CA HIS A 15 4.71 67.86 -17.15
C HIS A 15 5.18 66.41 -17.24
N ARG A 16 6.50 66.20 -17.23
CA ARG A 16 7.12 64.92 -16.93
C ARG A 16 6.70 64.58 -15.52
N ARG A 17 5.63 63.78 -15.40
CA ARG A 17 5.34 63.06 -14.17
C ARG A 17 6.61 62.26 -13.84
N PRO A 18 7.19 62.41 -12.64
CA PRO A 18 8.44 61.76 -12.30
C PRO A 18 8.25 60.24 -12.36
N ASP A 19 9.34 59.52 -12.66
CA ASP A 19 9.55 58.08 -12.86
C ASP A 19 8.99 57.10 -11.80
N ARG A 20 8.02 57.52 -10.98
CA ARG A 20 7.32 56.66 -10.03
C ARG A 20 6.66 55.45 -10.69
N ARG A 21 6.25 55.54 -11.96
CA ARG A 21 5.66 54.40 -12.70
C ARG A 21 6.69 53.28 -12.97
N GLY A 22 7.95 53.62 -13.25
CA GLY A 22 9.00 52.64 -13.48
C GLY A 22 9.41 51.91 -12.20
N TYR A 23 9.52 52.64 -11.09
CA TYR A 23 9.82 52.03 -9.78
C TYR A 23 8.71 51.10 -9.30
N ILE A 24 7.44 51.48 -9.47
CA ILE A 24 6.29 50.62 -9.13
C ILE A 24 6.27 49.36 -10.00
N MET A 25 6.60 49.47 -11.28
CA MET A 25 6.67 48.32 -12.19
C MET A 25 7.79 47.34 -11.81
N LEU A 26 8.96 47.86 -11.41
CA LEU A 26 10.09 47.04 -10.97
C LEU A 26 9.76 46.28 -9.68
N VAL A 27 9.16 46.97 -8.70
CA VAL A 27 8.69 46.34 -7.46
C VAL A 27 7.61 45.28 -7.75
N ALA A 28 6.68 45.55 -8.67
CA ALA A 28 5.65 44.58 -9.06
C ALA A 28 6.24 43.33 -9.74
N LEU A 29 7.25 43.47 -10.58
CA LEU A 29 7.94 42.34 -11.23
C LEU A 29 8.71 41.49 -10.22
N ILE A 30 9.38 42.12 -9.25
CA ILE A 30 10.06 41.39 -8.17
C ILE A 30 9.04 40.63 -7.31
N LEU A 31 7.92 41.25 -6.94
CA LEU A 31 6.86 40.60 -6.18
C LEU A 31 6.24 39.43 -6.96
N LEU A 32 5.99 39.59 -8.26
CA LEU A 32 5.54 38.51 -9.12
C LEU A 32 6.55 37.37 -9.20
N ALA A 33 7.84 37.67 -9.35
CA ALA A 33 8.90 36.66 -9.39
C ALA A 33 9.01 35.89 -8.07
N ILE A 34 8.86 36.57 -6.93
CA ILE A 34 8.85 35.90 -5.62
C ILE A 34 7.61 35.01 -5.48
N MET A 35 6.43 35.49 -5.88
CA MET A 35 5.19 34.71 -5.82
C MET A 35 5.22 33.49 -6.74
N THR A 36 5.82 33.58 -7.93
CA THR A 36 5.96 32.43 -8.83
C THR A 36 6.93 31.39 -8.31
N VAL A 37 8.07 31.80 -7.73
CA VAL A 37 9.02 30.86 -7.10
C VAL A 37 8.36 30.15 -5.91
N ILE A 38 7.69 30.89 -5.02
CA ILE A 38 6.97 30.30 -3.88
C ILE A 38 5.87 29.34 -4.39
N GLY A 39 5.06 29.76 -5.36
CA GLY A 39 4.01 28.93 -5.95
C GLY A 39 4.54 27.64 -6.59
N ALA A 40 5.65 27.71 -7.33
CA ALA A 40 6.28 26.55 -7.94
C ALA A 40 6.84 25.58 -6.88
N THR A 41 7.49 26.10 -5.82
CA THR A 41 7.99 25.26 -4.73
C THR A 41 6.85 24.57 -3.96
N SER A 42 5.77 25.28 -3.65
CA SER A 42 4.60 24.72 -2.96
C SER A 42 3.89 23.64 -3.78
N LEU A 43 3.75 23.84 -5.10
CA LEU A 43 3.17 22.83 -5.99
C LEU A 43 4.04 21.57 -6.07
N SER A 44 5.36 21.75 -6.10
CA SER A 44 6.30 20.62 -6.11
C SER A 44 6.24 19.82 -4.81
N VAL A 45 6.20 20.49 -3.65
CA VAL A 45 6.07 19.83 -2.33
C VAL A 45 4.73 19.10 -2.23
N ALA A 46 3.62 19.75 -2.60
CA ALA A 46 2.30 19.11 -2.60
C ALA A 46 2.23 17.88 -3.51
N GLY A 47 2.90 17.92 -4.66
CA GLY A 47 3.00 16.78 -5.57
C GLY A 47 3.80 15.61 -5.00
N VAL A 48 4.85 15.88 -4.21
CA VAL A 48 5.63 14.85 -3.52
C VAL A 48 4.82 14.23 -2.38
N ASP A 49 4.16 15.05 -1.56
CA ASP A 49 3.32 14.59 -0.45
C ASP A 49 2.17 13.70 -0.93
N GLN A 50 1.53 14.06 -2.03
CA GLN A 50 0.47 13.25 -2.63
C GLN A 50 0.99 11.89 -3.09
N ARG A 51 2.19 11.81 -3.67
CA ARG A 51 2.80 10.54 -4.10
C ARG A 51 3.16 9.65 -2.92
N ILE A 52 3.72 10.23 -1.85
CA ILE A 52 4.06 9.51 -0.63
C ILE A 52 2.78 8.98 0.04
N ALA A 53 1.75 9.81 0.18
CA ALA A 53 0.47 9.41 0.75
C ALA A 53 -0.18 8.27 -0.04
N LEU A 54 -0.14 8.33 -1.38
CA LEU A 54 -0.65 7.28 -2.25
C LEU A 54 0.14 5.98 -2.09
N HIS A 55 1.47 6.06 -2.02
CA HIS A 55 2.33 4.90 -1.80
C HIS A 55 2.08 4.25 -0.43
N ASN A 56 1.96 5.06 0.64
CA ASN A 56 1.67 4.56 1.98
C ASN A 56 0.29 3.90 2.05
N ARG A 57 -0.72 4.47 1.39
CA ARG A 57 -2.05 3.88 1.28
C ARG A 57 -2.00 2.53 0.55
N LYS A 58 -1.25 2.43 -0.54
CA LYS A 58 -1.06 1.16 -1.26
C LYS A 58 -0.37 0.11 -0.38
N HIS A 59 0.72 0.48 0.29
CA HIS A 59 1.43 -0.43 1.17
C HIS A 59 0.54 -0.96 2.29
N MET A 60 -0.21 -0.09 2.98
CA MET A 60 -1.12 -0.50 4.04
C MET A 60 -2.24 -1.41 3.52
N LEU A 61 -2.75 -1.14 2.32
CA LEU A 61 -3.76 -1.98 1.68
C LEU A 61 -3.23 -3.41 1.46
N VAL A 62 -2.06 -3.55 0.83
CA VAL A 62 -1.52 -4.89 0.52
C VAL A 62 -1.16 -5.66 1.80
N VAL A 63 -0.66 -4.98 2.83
CA VAL A 63 -0.40 -5.61 4.14
C VAL A 63 -1.68 -6.13 4.79
N ASN A 64 -2.74 -5.32 4.82
CA ASN A 64 -4.03 -5.75 5.39
C ASN A 64 -4.65 -6.90 4.58
N THR A 65 -4.47 -6.88 3.27
CA THR A 65 -4.89 -7.97 2.39
C THR A 65 -4.14 -9.27 2.71
N ALA A 66 -2.83 -9.22 2.92
CA ALA A 66 -2.06 -10.40 3.31
C ALA A 66 -2.46 -10.91 4.71
N ASP A 67 -2.75 -10.00 5.65
CA ASP A 67 -3.28 -10.36 6.97
C ASP A 67 -4.64 -11.07 6.88
N ALA A 68 -5.54 -10.57 6.01
CA ALA A 68 -6.81 -11.22 5.72
C ALA A 68 -6.62 -12.65 5.16
N GLY A 69 -5.60 -12.88 4.33
CA GLY A 69 -5.26 -14.23 3.88
C GLY A 69 -4.83 -15.16 5.01
N GLY A 70 -4.05 -14.66 5.96
CA GLY A 70 -3.74 -15.38 7.19
C GLY A 70 -5.01 -15.83 7.94
N THR A 71 -5.97 -14.92 8.14
CA THR A 71 -7.21 -15.26 8.87
C THR A 71 -8.11 -16.23 8.10
N HIS A 72 -8.18 -16.12 6.77
CA HIS A 72 -8.89 -17.08 5.93
C HIS A 72 -8.23 -18.47 6.01
N ALA A 73 -6.91 -18.55 5.95
CA ALA A 73 -6.20 -19.83 6.09
C ALA A 73 -6.43 -20.46 7.46
N ARG A 74 -6.54 -19.66 8.54
CA ARG A 74 -6.96 -20.17 9.85
C ARG A 74 -8.35 -20.79 9.81
N TRP A 75 -9.32 -20.10 9.21
CA TRP A 75 -10.68 -20.59 9.09
C TRP A 75 -10.75 -21.88 8.25
N GLN A 76 -10.02 -21.94 7.13
CA GLN A 76 -9.94 -23.17 6.34
C GLN A 76 -9.27 -24.31 7.12
N LEU A 77 -8.20 -24.01 7.86
CA LEU A 77 -7.49 -24.99 8.68
C LEU A 77 -8.38 -25.59 9.77
N GLU A 78 -9.38 -24.87 10.30
CA GLU A 78 -10.36 -25.43 11.23
C GLU A 78 -11.17 -26.56 10.58
N HIS A 79 -11.59 -26.40 9.33
CA HIS A 79 -12.49 -27.32 8.63
C HIS A 79 -11.76 -28.42 7.86
N LYS A 80 -10.59 -28.12 7.29
CA LYS A 80 -9.86 -29.03 6.40
C LYS A 80 -8.35 -28.90 6.62
N ASN A 81 -7.67 -30.03 6.77
CA ASN A 81 -6.20 -30.04 6.79
C ASN A 81 -5.65 -29.85 5.37
N PRO A 82 -4.50 -29.18 5.20
CA PRO A 82 -3.76 -29.25 3.95
C PRO A 82 -3.45 -30.71 3.58
N PRO A 83 -3.44 -31.07 2.28
CA PRO A 83 -3.36 -32.47 1.85
C PRO A 83 -2.09 -33.22 2.22
N ASN A 84 -0.97 -32.53 2.43
CA ASN A 84 0.31 -33.14 2.76
C ASN A 84 0.72 -32.80 4.20
N GLU A 85 0.61 -33.77 5.11
CA GLU A 85 1.15 -33.69 6.49
C GLU A 85 2.62 -34.18 6.56
N GLY A 86 3.33 -34.18 5.42
CA GLY A 86 4.64 -34.80 5.27
C GLY A 86 4.60 -36.32 5.24
N TYR A 87 3.54 -36.93 4.66
CA TYR A 87 3.53 -38.36 4.37
C TYR A 87 4.18 -38.71 3.04
N ASP A 88 4.24 -37.75 2.11
CA ASP A 88 4.85 -37.97 0.80
C ASP A 88 6.35 -37.63 0.81
N THR A 89 7.08 -38.05 -0.22
CA THR A 89 8.52 -37.74 -0.41
C THR A 89 8.76 -36.39 -1.09
N GLY A 90 7.68 -35.71 -1.49
CA GLY A 90 7.73 -34.37 -2.07
C GLY A 90 7.89 -33.25 -1.03
N PRO A 91 7.99 -31.99 -1.49
CA PRO A 91 8.03 -30.83 -0.60
C PRO A 91 6.79 -30.75 0.32
N ASP A 92 7.00 -30.43 1.59
CA ASP A 92 5.94 -30.18 2.58
C ASP A 92 5.26 -28.81 2.42
N THR A 93 5.55 -28.14 1.31
CA THR A 93 4.82 -26.99 0.80
C THR A 93 3.67 -27.49 -0.06
N PHE A 94 2.46 -27.34 0.44
CA PHE A 94 1.30 -27.37 -0.43
C PHE A 94 1.29 -26.06 -1.23
N GLY A 95 0.83 -26.08 -2.49
CA GLY A 95 0.60 -24.85 -3.26
C GLY A 95 -0.44 -23.94 -2.60
N ASP A 96 -1.18 -23.15 -3.38
CA ASP A 96 -2.22 -22.28 -2.83
C ASP A 96 -3.28 -23.08 -2.04
N PHE A 97 -3.13 -23.13 -0.71
CA PHE A 97 -4.08 -23.70 0.23
C PHE A 97 -5.35 -22.86 0.22
N VAL A 98 -5.19 -21.54 0.17
CA VAL A 98 -6.23 -20.60 -0.22
C VAL A 98 -5.86 -20.04 -1.59
N LYS A 99 -6.67 -20.33 -2.61
CA LYS A 99 -6.49 -19.80 -3.95
C LYS A 99 -7.01 -18.37 -4.05
N ALA A 100 -6.35 -17.58 -4.88
CA ALA A 100 -6.80 -16.23 -5.26
C ALA A 100 -8.28 -16.19 -5.68
N THR A 101 -8.75 -17.16 -6.45
CA THR A 101 -10.15 -17.22 -6.90
C THR A 101 -11.16 -17.50 -5.79
N GLU A 102 -10.76 -18.25 -4.76
CA GLU A 102 -11.60 -18.51 -3.58
C GLU A 102 -11.57 -17.31 -2.63
N ALA A 103 -10.40 -16.67 -2.44
CA ALA A 103 -10.32 -15.43 -1.69
C ALA A 103 -11.29 -14.36 -2.23
N GLU A 104 -11.37 -14.22 -3.55
CA GLU A 104 -12.30 -13.29 -4.21
C GLU A 104 -13.77 -13.62 -4.01
N SER A 105 -14.17 -14.90 -4.05
CA SER A 105 -15.58 -15.26 -3.85
C SER A 105 -16.06 -15.05 -2.41
N PHE A 106 -15.16 -15.19 -1.42
CA PHE A 106 -15.50 -15.04 -0.01
C PHE A 106 -15.35 -13.62 0.53
N PHE A 107 -14.41 -12.82 0.00
CA PHE A 107 -14.09 -11.48 0.52
C PHE A 107 -14.28 -10.34 -0.48
N GLY A 108 -14.54 -10.63 -1.77
CA GLY A 108 -14.92 -9.63 -2.77
C GLY A 108 -13.87 -8.56 -3.03
N GLY A 109 -12.58 -8.91 -3.01
CA GLY A 109 -11.47 -7.96 -3.07
C GLY A 109 -11.50 -7.06 -4.31
N LEU A 110 -11.82 -7.62 -5.47
CA LEU A 110 -11.94 -6.94 -6.75
C LEU A 110 -13.25 -6.16 -6.93
N SER A 111 -14.30 -6.48 -6.17
CA SER A 111 -15.62 -5.83 -6.25
C SER A 111 -15.73 -4.61 -5.32
N TYR A 112 -14.84 -4.50 -4.33
CA TYR A 112 -14.82 -3.37 -3.41
C TYR A 112 -14.33 -2.09 -4.11
N THR A 113 -14.98 -0.95 -3.85
CA THR A 113 -14.67 0.37 -4.45
C THR A 113 -13.25 0.86 -4.16
N HIS A 114 -12.55 0.24 -3.20
CA HIS A 114 -11.13 0.39 -2.96
C HIS A 114 -10.43 -0.95 -3.13
N ASN A 115 -10.48 -1.53 -4.34
CA ASN A 115 -9.85 -2.79 -4.77
C ASN A 115 -8.86 -3.33 -3.73
N LEU A 116 -9.37 -4.21 -2.86
CA LEU A 116 -8.54 -4.87 -1.85
C LEU A 116 -7.75 -5.90 -2.66
N GLY A 117 -6.43 -5.90 -2.52
CA GLY A 117 -5.57 -6.73 -3.36
C GLY A 117 -5.99 -8.20 -3.36
N VAL A 118 -5.46 -8.95 -4.33
CA VAL A 118 -5.67 -10.40 -4.38
C VAL A 118 -4.60 -11.05 -3.52
N TYR A 119 -5.00 -11.99 -2.67
CA TYR A 119 -4.07 -12.82 -1.89
C TYR A 119 -4.20 -14.30 -2.20
N TRP A 120 -3.11 -15.02 -1.95
CA TRP A 120 -3.07 -16.48 -1.88
C TRP A 120 -2.29 -16.89 -0.63
N VAL A 121 -2.50 -18.12 -0.18
CA VAL A 121 -1.84 -18.62 1.03
C VAL A 121 -1.23 -19.98 0.75
N GLU A 122 0.07 -20.08 0.97
CA GLU A 122 0.80 -21.34 0.93
C GLU A 122 0.84 -21.94 2.34
N ALA A 123 0.55 -23.24 2.44
CA ALA A 123 0.59 -23.96 3.70
C ALA A 123 1.81 -24.88 3.73
N THR A 124 2.69 -24.69 4.72
CA THR A 124 3.86 -25.53 4.95
C THR A 124 3.73 -26.26 6.27
N TYR A 125 3.84 -27.59 6.24
CA TYR A 125 3.89 -28.36 7.48
C TYR A 125 5.25 -28.18 8.16
N MET A 126 5.26 -27.88 9.46
CA MET A 126 6.50 -27.64 10.21
C MET A 126 6.88 -28.83 11.08
N ARG A 127 5.97 -29.22 11.98
CA ARG A 127 6.18 -30.29 12.96
C ARG A 127 4.88 -30.68 13.63
N CYS A 128 4.86 -31.87 14.23
CA CYS A 128 3.90 -32.20 15.28
C CYS A 128 4.57 -32.11 16.66
N GLY A 129 3.74 -31.96 17.68
CA GLY A 129 4.16 -31.97 19.08
C GLY A 129 3.07 -32.50 20.00
N ASN A 130 3.38 -32.59 21.28
CA ASN A 130 2.43 -33.01 22.30
C ASN A 130 1.27 -32.00 22.41
N PRO A 131 0.04 -32.48 22.70
CA PRO A 131 -1.10 -31.60 22.90
C PRO A 131 -0.86 -30.69 24.11
N PRO A 132 -1.37 -29.44 24.09
CA PRO A 132 -1.24 -28.52 25.22
C PRO A 132 -1.93 -29.08 26.48
N PRO A 133 -1.40 -28.76 27.67
CA PRO A 133 -2.00 -29.19 28.93
C PRO A 133 -3.46 -28.72 29.01
N GLY A 134 -4.39 -29.64 29.27
CA GLY A 134 -5.82 -29.34 29.42
C GLY A 134 -6.73 -29.80 28.27
N TYR A 135 -6.19 -30.18 27.11
CA TYR A 135 -6.97 -30.85 26.05
C TYR A 135 -7.02 -32.36 26.22
N SER A 136 -6.15 -32.93 27.04
CA SER A 136 -6.18 -34.33 27.41
C SER A 136 -6.73 -34.48 28.83
N THR A 137 -7.78 -35.28 28.97
CA THR A 137 -8.11 -35.90 30.25
C THR A 137 -7.00 -36.85 30.72
N GLU A 138 -5.92 -37.04 29.96
CA GLU A 138 -4.74 -37.79 30.39
C GLU A 138 -3.44 -37.20 29.87
N ILE A 139 -2.64 -36.66 30.79
CA ILE A 139 -1.20 -36.55 30.63
C ILE A 139 -0.68 -37.96 30.28
N GLY A 140 -0.24 -38.19 29.04
CA GLY A 140 0.38 -39.47 28.64
C GLY A 140 -0.43 -40.38 27.68
N LYS A 141 -1.60 -39.97 27.19
CA LYS A 141 -2.29 -40.73 26.12
C LYS A 141 -1.94 -40.21 24.72
N ASN A 142 -1.41 -41.10 23.87
CA ASN A 142 -1.11 -40.87 22.43
C ASN A 142 -2.35 -40.65 21.55
N GLN A 143 -3.46 -40.18 22.12
CA GLN A 143 -4.73 -40.02 21.42
C GLN A 143 -4.83 -38.70 20.66
N PHE A 144 -4.00 -37.70 20.99
CA PHE A 144 -4.02 -36.39 20.35
C PHE A 144 -2.60 -35.88 20.10
N ARG A 145 -2.46 -35.08 19.04
CA ARG A 145 -1.23 -34.35 18.68
C ARG A 145 -1.54 -32.90 18.31
N SER A 146 -0.54 -32.04 18.42
CA SER A 146 -0.59 -30.67 17.93
C SER A 146 0.27 -30.53 16.68
N ASP A 147 -0.36 -30.22 15.56
CA ASP A 147 0.31 -30.00 14.29
C ASP A 147 0.51 -28.50 14.07
N TYR A 148 1.73 -28.13 13.67
CA TYR A 148 2.14 -26.76 13.42
C TYR A 148 2.26 -26.54 11.92
N TRP A 149 1.50 -25.56 11.44
CA TRP A 149 1.42 -25.18 10.04
C TRP A 149 1.87 -23.74 9.89
N LEU A 150 2.88 -23.51 9.06
CA LEU A 150 3.28 -22.18 8.63
C LEU A 150 2.40 -21.80 7.43
N MET A 151 1.58 -20.77 7.61
CA MET A 151 0.77 -20.18 6.55
C MET A 151 1.46 -18.91 6.06
N THR A 152 1.94 -18.94 4.82
CA THR A 152 2.55 -17.79 4.17
C THR A 152 1.51 -17.17 3.25
N SER A 153 0.90 -16.06 3.69
CA SER A 153 -0.01 -15.30 2.84
C SER A 153 0.77 -14.27 2.04
N THR A 154 0.56 -14.29 0.73
CA THR A 154 1.10 -13.29 -0.17
C THR A 154 -0.04 -12.53 -0.80
N ALA A 155 0.04 -11.20 -0.77
CA ALA A 155 -0.91 -10.31 -1.40
C ALA A 155 -0.23 -9.43 -2.45
N ARG A 156 -0.93 -9.13 -3.53
CA ARG A 156 -0.52 -8.17 -4.57
C ARG A 156 -1.69 -7.31 -5.02
N MET A 157 -1.39 -6.09 -5.47
CA MET A 157 -2.37 -5.31 -6.23
C MET A 157 -2.46 -5.85 -7.66
N GLN A 158 -3.68 -6.10 -8.15
CA GLN A 158 -3.93 -6.56 -9.54
C GLN A 158 -4.67 -5.53 -10.41
N ASP A 159 -4.86 -4.31 -9.93
CA ASP A 159 -5.61 -3.29 -10.65
C ASP A 159 -4.82 -2.74 -11.84
N THR A 160 -5.33 -2.97 -13.06
CA THR A 160 -4.74 -2.55 -14.33
C THR A 160 -4.85 -1.04 -14.59
N SER A 161 -5.62 -0.30 -13.77
CA SER A 161 -5.73 1.17 -13.86
C SER A 161 -4.47 1.90 -13.40
N TYR A 162 -3.58 1.23 -12.65
CA TYR A 162 -2.27 1.75 -12.28
C TYR A 162 -1.23 1.36 -13.34
N THR A 163 -1.21 2.08 -14.47
CA THR A 163 -0.30 1.86 -15.61
C THR A 163 1.17 2.18 -15.33
N ASN A 164 1.46 2.73 -14.16
CA ASN A 164 2.81 2.91 -13.63
C ASN A 164 2.79 2.39 -12.21
N ILE A 165 3.92 1.82 -11.77
CA ILE A 165 4.34 1.54 -10.38
C ILE A 165 4.56 0.05 -10.17
N ASN A 166 5.80 -0.29 -9.83
CA ASN A 166 6.25 -1.57 -9.27
C ASN A 166 5.14 -2.24 -8.45
N GLU A 167 4.79 -3.48 -8.81
CA GLU A 167 3.79 -4.26 -8.09
C GLU A 167 4.15 -4.30 -6.60
N THR A 168 3.40 -3.57 -5.77
CA THR A 168 3.58 -3.65 -4.32
C THR A 168 3.04 -4.98 -3.86
N GLN A 169 3.93 -5.82 -3.35
CA GLN A 169 3.63 -7.12 -2.77
C GLN A 169 3.89 -7.06 -1.26
N ALA A 170 3.03 -7.71 -0.49
CA ALA A 170 3.27 -7.96 0.92
C ALA A 170 3.15 -9.45 1.18
N THR A 171 4.03 -9.96 2.03
CA THR A 171 3.99 -11.34 2.49
C THR A 171 3.95 -11.34 4.01
N THR A 172 2.95 -12.02 4.56
CA THR A 172 2.79 -12.25 6.00
C THR A 172 2.90 -13.74 6.26
N ALA A 173 3.68 -14.12 7.27
CA ALA A 173 3.84 -15.51 7.68
C ALA A 173 3.24 -15.69 9.08
N MET A 174 2.33 -16.64 9.23
CA MET A 174 1.66 -16.95 10.48
C MET A 174 1.82 -18.41 10.82
N LEU A 175 2.16 -18.72 12.07
CA LEU A 175 2.23 -20.09 12.55
C LEU A 175 0.91 -20.46 13.23
N TYR A 176 0.18 -21.40 12.66
CA TYR A 176 -1.03 -21.96 13.26
C TYR A 176 -0.77 -23.33 13.88
N ARG A 177 -1.47 -23.58 14.98
CA ARG A 177 -1.48 -24.86 15.67
C ARG A 177 -2.86 -25.46 15.59
N LYS A 178 -2.98 -26.68 15.06
CA LYS A 178 -4.22 -27.46 15.07
C LYS A 178 -4.03 -28.70 15.95
N VAL A 179 -4.98 -28.95 16.85
CA VAL A 179 -5.01 -30.17 17.65
C VAL A 179 -5.85 -31.20 16.92
N ILE A 180 -5.29 -32.37 16.64
CA ILE A 180 -6.00 -33.47 15.96
C ILE A 180 -5.83 -34.78 16.73
N ARG A 181 -6.72 -35.74 16.47
CA ARG A 181 -6.61 -37.09 17.03
C ARG A 181 -5.52 -37.87 16.33
N GLY A 182 -4.76 -38.64 17.11
CA GLY A 182 -3.63 -39.45 16.64
C GLY A 182 -2.32 -39.11 17.34
N GLY A 183 -1.36 -40.02 17.29
CA GLY A 183 -0.02 -39.79 17.81
C GLY A 183 0.77 -38.87 16.88
N CYS A 184 1.64 -38.04 17.46
CA CYS A 184 2.66 -37.34 16.70
C CYS A 184 3.70 -38.37 16.26
N VAL A 185 3.80 -38.60 14.96
CA VAL A 185 4.88 -39.40 14.40
C VAL A 185 5.97 -38.42 14.04
N ILE A 186 6.90 -38.22 14.98
CA ILE A 186 8.17 -37.56 14.68
C ILE A 186 8.88 -38.50 13.71
N ARG A 187 9.21 -38.01 12.51
CA ARG A 187 10.15 -38.71 11.61
C ARG A 187 11.53 -38.74 12.26
#